data_AF-A0A161JXP4-F1
#
_entry.id   AF-A0A161JXP4-F1
#
_cell.length_a   1.000
_cell.length_b   1.000
_cell.length_c   1.000
_cell.angle_alpha   90.00
_cell.angle_beta   90.00
_cell.angle_gamma   90.00
#
_symmetry.space_group_name_H-M   'P 1'
#
loop_
_entity.id
_entity.type
_entity.pdbx_description
1 polymer ?
#
loop_
_entity_poly.entity_id
_entity_poly.type
_entity_poly.pdbx_seq_one_letter_code
_entity_poly.pdbx_strand_id
1 'polypeptide(L)'
;MPASQHDVDRLTTLIAYASANADACFEAANDAEGFRVAASLTHRAQERRAVAAHLRGCLQQDGSGEAPSSISSPAPVAPRFEARRGVAPADARVVEMAGRDDEELQAAFESALDDDALSPQARMVVLKAYVAVRTGGDQMRDLHRSLQNGA
;
A
#
# COMPACT_ATOMS: atom_id res chain seq x y z
N MET A 1 16.39 23.84 1.47
CA MET A 1 15.95 24.05 2.87
C MET A 1 15.57 22.67 3.38
N PRO A 2 15.99 22.25 4.58
CA PRO A 2 15.57 20.96 5.12
C PRO A 2 14.04 20.91 5.25
N ALA A 3 13.46 19.72 5.13
CA ALA A 3 12.03 19.51 5.33
C ALA A 3 11.61 20.03 6.71
N SER A 4 10.44 20.68 6.80
CA SER A 4 9.94 21.14 8.09
C SER A 4 9.64 19.93 8.99
N GLN A 5 9.68 20.09 10.31
CA GLN A 5 9.32 19.00 11.24
C GLN A 5 7.90 18.46 10.94
N HIS A 6 6.98 19.35 10.54
CA HIS A 6 5.64 18.99 10.11
C HIS A 6 5.64 18.09 8.87
N ASP A 7 6.44 18.41 7.85
CA ASP A 7 6.60 17.55 6.66
C ASP A 7 7.16 16.17 7.04
N VAL A 8 8.16 16.16 7.93
CA VAL A 8 8.79 14.91 8.40
C VAL A 8 7.77 14.02 9.11
N ASP A 9 6.99 14.59 10.03
CA ASP A 9 5.97 13.86 10.78
C ASP A 9 4.88 13.32 9.84
N ARG A 10 4.37 14.15 8.93
CA ARG A 10 3.35 13.76 7.95
C ARG A 10 3.82 12.64 7.03
N LEU A 11 5.01 12.79 6.44
CA LEU A 11 5.58 11.76 5.56
C LEU A 11 5.85 10.46 6.32
N THR A 12 6.32 10.54 7.57
CA THR A 12 6.56 9.37 8.42
C THR A 12 5.26 8.63 8.74
N THR A 13 4.19 9.35 9.06
CA THR A 13 2.86 8.74 9.24
C THR A 13 2.41 8.02 7.97
N LEU A 14 2.50 8.65 6.79
CA LEU A 14 2.13 8.03 5.52
C LEU A 14 2.97 6.79 5.19
N ILE A 15 4.27 6.81 5.50
CA ILE A 15 5.16 5.65 5.36
C ILE A 15 4.70 4.49 6.24
N ALA A 16 4.29 4.77 7.48
CA ALA A 16 3.80 3.76 8.40
C ALA A 16 2.50 3.12 7.90
N TYR A 17 1.52 3.93 7.49
CA TYR A 17 0.27 3.46 6.90
C TYR A 17 0.51 2.62 5.64
N ALA A 18 1.36 3.09 4.71
CA ALA A 18 1.66 2.36 3.48
C ALA A 18 2.37 1.03 3.75
N SER A 19 3.26 0.98 4.75
CA SER A 19 3.97 -0.25 5.13
C SER A 19 3.02 -1.25 5.80
N ALA A 20 2.17 -0.78 6.73
CA ALA A 20 1.17 -1.62 7.39
C ALA A 20 0.18 -2.22 6.37
N ASN A 21 -0.32 -1.42 5.43
CA ASN A 21 -1.17 -1.90 4.34
C ASN A 21 -0.45 -2.92 3.44
N ALA A 22 0.85 -2.72 3.17
CA ALA A 22 1.63 -3.66 2.40
C ALA A 22 1.75 -5.03 3.08
N ASP A 23 1.98 -5.03 4.39
CA ASP A 23 2.09 -6.26 5.17
C ASP A 23 0.74 -6.96 5.29
N ALA A 24 -0.35 -6.21 5.52
CA ALA A 24 -1.70 -6.75 5.49
C ALA A 24 -2.05 -7.40 4.14
N CYS A 25 -1.70 -6.77 3.01
CA CYS A 25 -1.87 -7.37 1.69
C CYS A 25 -1.06 -8.65 1.50
N PHE A 26 0.15 -8.71 2.07
CA PHE A 26 1.00 -9.89 1.96
C PHE A 26 0.46 -11.05 2.79
N GLU A 27 0.02 -10.81 4.02
CA GLU A 27 -0.64 -11.81 4.86
C GLU A 27 -1.93 -12.31 4.20
N ALA A 28 -2.76 -11.39 3.70
CA ALA A 28 -3.94 -11.69 2.90
C ALA A 28 -3.63 -12.58 1.68
N ALA A 29 -2.50 -12.35 1.00
CA ALA A 29 -2.09 -13.17 -0.13
C ALA A 29 -1.74 -14.62 0.28
N ASN A 30 -1.19 -14.81 1.49
CA ASN A 30 -0.87 -16.14 2.01
C ASN A 30 -2.12 -16.91 2.44
N ASP A 31 -3.16 -16.20 2.89
CA ASP A 31 -4.45 -16.77 3.29
C ASP A 31 -5.40 -17.02 2.11
N ALA A 32 -5.12 -16.45 0.94
CA ALA A 32 -5.94 -16.61 -0.26
C ALA A 32 -5.84 -18.04 -0.82
N GLU A 33 -6.97 -18.65 -1.14
CA GLU A 33 -7.04 -19.98 -1.76
C GLU A 33 -6.89 -19.89 -3.29
N GLY A 34 -7.41 -18.82 -3.90
CA GLY A 34 -7.36 -18.57 -5.33
C GLY A 34 -6.03 -17.98 -5.79
N PHE A 35 -5.34 -18.65 -6.72
CA PHE A 35 -4.07 -18.16 -7.29
C PHE A 35 -4.15 -16.72 -7.81
N ARG A 36 -5.24 -16.35 -8.48
CA ARG A 36 -5.43 -14.98 -9.00
C ARG A 36 -5.54 -13.94 -7.89
N VAL A 37 -6.17 -14.31 -6.77
CA VAL A 37 -6.36 -13.43 -5.61
C VAL A 37 -5.04 -13.26 -4.88
N ALA A 38 -4.35 -14.36 -4.58
CA ALA A 38 -3.00 -14.35 -3.99
C ALA A 38 -2.01 -13.52 -4.82
N ALA A 39 -1.98 -13.71 -6.14
CA ALA A 39 -1.11 -12.94 -7.02
C ALA A 39 -1.43 -11.43 -7.03
N SER A 40 -2.72 -11.09 -7.02
CA SER A 40 -3.17 -9.69 -6.99
C SER A 40 -2.79 -9.00 -5.68
N LEU A 41 -3.01 -9.65 -4.54
CA LEU A 41 -2.65 -9.15 -3.22
C LEU A 41 -1.13 -9.03 -3.04
N THR A 42 -0.36 -9.99 -3.54
CA THR A 42 1.11 -9.92 -3.57
C THR A 42 1.59 -8.71 -4.38
N HIS A 43 0.97 -8.46 -5.54
CA HIS A 43 1.30 -7.28 -6.34
C HIS A 43 1.00 -5.99 -5.57
N ARG A 44 -0.13 -5.91 -4.85
CA ARG A 44 -0.43 -4.74 -4.00
C ARG A 44 0.61 -4.53 -2.92
N ALA A 45 1.00 -5.58 -2.21
CA ALA A 45 2.04 -5.49 -1.19
C ALA A 45 3.33 -4.86 -1.74
N GLN A 46 3.73 -5.25 -2.96
CA GLN A 46 4.91 -4.68 -3.63
C GLN A 46 4.73 -3.20 -3.99
N GLU A 47 3.57 -2.81 -4.53
CA GLU A 47 3.29 -1.41 -4.84
C GLU A 47 3.31 -0.52 -3.61
N ARG A 48 2.74 -1.00 -2.49
CA ARG A 48 2.67 -0.27 -1.23
C ARG A 48 4.04 -0.12 -0.57
N ARG A 49 4.89 -1.15 -0.68
CA ARG A 49 6.33 -1.05 -0.33
C ARG A 49 7.06 -0.02 -1.19
N ALA A 50 6.78 0.03 -2.50
CA ALA A 50 7.36 1.03 -3.40
C ALA A 50 6.91 2.46 -3.05
N VAL A 51 5.64 2.66 -2.67
CA VAL A 51 5.12 3.94 -2.16
C VAL A 51 5.87 4.35 -0.89
N ALA A 52 5.98 3.46 0.11
CA ALA A 52 6.72 3.75 1.33
C ALA A 52 8.21 4.04 1.07
N ALA A 53 8.83 3.38 0.09
CA ALA A 53 10.20 3.67 -0.33
C ALA A 53 10.32 5.04 -1.02
N HIS A 54 9.35 5.41 -1.86
CA HIS A 54 9.34 6.72 -2.52
C HIS A 54 9.26 7.87 -1.51
N LEU A 55 8.35 7.78 -0.53
CA LEU A 55 8.21 8.76 0.54
C LEU A 55 9.49 8.88 1.39
N ARG A 56 10.11 7.75 1.75
CA ARG A 56 11.40 7.71 2.47
C ARG A 56 12.53 8.36 1.69
N GLY A 57 12.58 8.17 0.38
CA GLY A 57 13.59 8.78 -0.48
C GLY A 57 13.58 10.31 -0.39
N CYS A 58 12.39 10.92 -0.29
CA CYS A 58 12.27 12.36 -0.15
C CYS A 58 12.80 12.87 1.20
N LEU A 59 12.49 12.19 2.30
CA LEU A 59 13.06 12.51 3.62
C LEU A 59 14.60 12.48 3.63
N GLN A 60 15.20 11.55 2.90
CA GLN A 60 16.66 11.43 2.80
C GLN A 60 17.30 12.51 1.92
N GLN A 61 16.62 12.92 0.84
CA GLN A 61 17.11 13.97 -0.05
C GLN A 61 17.12 15.36 0.62
N ASP A 62 16.21 15.60 1.57
CA ASP A 62 16.11 16.88 2.29
C ASP A 62 17.04 17.00 3.52
N GLY A 63 17.90 16.01 3.78
CA GLY A 63 18.95 16.08 4.80
C GLY A 63 18.51 15.73 6.24
N SER A 64 17.27 15.27 6.45
CA SER A 64 16.73 14.90 7.76
C SER A 64 17.11 13.46 8.18
N GLY A 65 18.34 13.03 7.92
CA GLY A 65 18.78 11.65 8.08
C GLY A 65 18.48 11.04 9.46
N GLU A 66 17.63 10.01 9.49
CA GLU A 66 18.01 8.60 9.73
C GLU A 66 16.82 7.75 9.25
N ALA A 67 17.05 6.90 8.25
CA ALA A 67 16.04 5.91 7.89
C ALA A 67 15.97 4.89 9.04
N PRO A 68 14.79 4.52 9.58
CA PRO A 68 14.72 3.34 10.41
C PRO A 68 15.25 2.17 9.59
N SER A 69 16.34 1.59 10.08
CA SER A 69 17.02 0.43 9.53
C SER A 69 16.06 -0.75 9.56
N SER A 70 15.36 -0.96 8.45
CA SER A 70 14.77 -2.24 8.10
C SER A 70 14.61 -2.32 6.59
N ILE A 71 15.73 -2.63 5.95
CA ILE A 71 15.69 -3.44 4.74
C ILE A 71 15.67 -4.90 5.23
N SER A 72 14.54 -5.32 5.82
CA SER A 72 14.17 -6.72 5.73
C SER A 72 13.51 -6.87 4.37
N SER A 73 14.31 -7.30 3.40
CA SER A 73 13.78 -7.78 2.14
C SER A 73 13.63 -9.29 2.26
N PRO A 74 12.48 -9.83 2.66
CA PRO A 74 12.09 -11.11 2.10
C PRO A 74 11.70 -10.81 0.65
N ALA A 75 12.58 -11.16 -0.28
CA ALA A 75 12.13 -11.45 -1.63
C ALA A 75 10.95 -12.44 -1.49
N PRO A 76 9.75 -12.16 -2.02
CA PRO A 76 8.73 -13.18 -2.03
C PRO A 76 9.19 -14.26 -3.00
N VAL A 77 9.77 -15.33 -2.47
CA VAL A 77 9.64 -16.65 -3.07
C VAL A 77 8.14 -16.90 -3.11
N ALA A 78 7.55 -16.78 -4.29
CA ALA A 78 6.19 -17.20 -4.51
C ALA A 78 6.06 -18.65 -4.01
N PRO A 79 5.15 -18.97 -3.08
CA PRO A 79 4.85 -20.35 -2.78
C PRO A 79 4.37 -21.01 -4.09
N ARG A 80 4.86 -22.23 -4.37
CA ARG A 80 4.33 -23.07 -5.45
C ARG A 80 2.86 -23.37 -5.12
N PHE A 81 1.95 -22.54 -5.62
CA PHE A 81 0.51 -22.74 -5.50
C PHE A 81 0.07 -23.85 -6.45
N GLU A 82 -0.48 -24.93 -5.91
CA GLU A 82 -1.38 -25.81 -6.66
C GLU A 82 -2.71 -25.07 -6.80
N ALA A 83 -3.01 -24.60 -8.02
CA ALA A 83 -4.22 -23.84 -8.29
C ALA A 83 -5.49 -24.69 -8.02
N ARG A 84 -6.21 -24.40 -6.93
CA ARG A 84 -7.60 -24.84 -6.80
C ARG A 84 -8.49 -23.99 -7.72
N ARG A 85 -9.37 -24.65 -8.48
CA ARG A 85 -10.36 -23.98 -9.34
C ARG A 85 -11.61 -23.66 -8.51
N GLY A 86 -11.88 -22.38 -8.29
CA GLY A 86 -13.10 -21.86 -7.65
C GLY A 86 -12.84 -20.57 -6.87
N VAL A 87 -13.84 -19.71 -6.73
CA VAL A 87 -13.80 -18.58 -5.78
C VAL A 87 -14.14 -19.14 -4.41
N ALA A 88 -13.17 -19.21 -3.50
CA ALA A 88 -13.47 -19.59 -2.13
C ALA A 88 -14.21 -18.43 -1.43
N PRO A 89 -15.22 -18.69 -0.58
CA PRO A 89 -15.81 -17.65 0.28
C PRO A 89 -14.77 -16.92 1.14
N ALA A 90 -13.64 -17.59 1.42
CA ALA A 90 -12.47 -17.02 2.07
C ALA A 90 -11.81 -15.90 1.23
N ASP A 91 -11.67 -16.10 -0.09
CA ASP A 91 -11.06 -15.11 -0.99
C ASP A 91 -11.84 -13.80 -1.03
N ALA A 92 -13.18 -13.88 -1.06
CA ALA A 92 -14.03 -12.69 -1.06
C ALA A 92 -13.86 -11.87 0.23
N ARG A 93 -13.76 -12.54 1.38
CA ARG A 93 -13.56 -11.89 2.69
C ARG A 93 -12.19 -11.23 2.79
N VAL A 94 -11.15 -11.91 2.34
CA VAL A 94 -9.78 -11.39 2.35
C VAL A 94 -9.66 -10.16 1.45
N VAL A 95 -10.28 -10.19 0.27
CA VAL A 95 -10.32 -9.05 -0.66
C VAL A 95 -11.17 -7.89 -0.10
N GLU A 96 -12.27 -8.16 0.57
CA GLU A 96 -13.08 -7.11 1.22
C GLU A 96 -12.27 -6.39 2.31
N MET A 97 -11.57 -7.14 3.16
CA MET A 97 -10.73 -6.57 4.22
C MET A 97 -9.59 -5.73 3.65
N ALA A 98 -8.87 -6.27 2.66
CA ALA A 98 -7.82 -5.52 1.96
C ALA A 98 -8.36 -4.25 1.27
N GLY A 99 -9.60 -4.29 0.77
CA GLY A 99 -10.27 -3.13 0.21
C GLY A 99 -10.53 -2.03 1.24
N ARG A 100 -10.96 -2.38 2.47
CA ARG A 100 -11.15 -1.41 3.56
C ARG A 100 -9.82 -0.78 3.99
N ASP A 101 -8.77 -1.59 4.11
CA ASP A 101 -7.44 -1.10 4.46
C ASP A 101 -6.90 -0.13 3.38
N ASP A 102 -7.23 -0.37 2.11
CA ASP A 102 -6.90 0.53 0.99
C ASP A 102 -7.69 1.85 1.05
N GLU A 103 -8.96 1.83 1.49
CA GLU A 103 -9.76 3.05 1.71
C GLU A 103 -9.19 3.88 2.86
N GLU A 104 -8.78 3.26 3.96
CA GLU A 104 -8.12 3.94 5.08
C GLU A 104 -6.79 4.58 4.65
N LEU A 105 -6.00 3.85 3.86
CA LEU A 105 -4.76 4.40 3.30
C LEU A 105 -5.04 5.60 2.38
N GLN A 106 -6.03 5.51 1.49
CA GLN A 106 -6.42 6.63 0.64
C GLN A 106 -6.85 7.85 1.46
N ALA A 107 -7.67 7.64 2.49
CA ALA A 107 -8.12 8.71 3.38
C ALA A 107 -6.94 9.39 4.10
N ALA A 108 -5.91 8.63 4.52
CA ALA A 108 -4.71 9.20 5.12
C ALA A 108 -3.93 10.09 4.15
N PHE A 109 -3.82 9.68 2.87
CA PHE A 109 -3.21 10.50 1.83
C PHE A 109 -4.03 11.75 1.50
N GLU A 110 -5.34 11.62 1.39
CA GLU A 110 -6.26 12.75 1.16
C GLU A 110 -6.14 13.77 2.29
N SER A 111 -6.16 13.32 3.55
CA SER A 111 -5.94 14.19 4.71
C SER A 111 -4.60 14.91 4.68
N ALA A 112 -3.52 14.24 4.23
CA ALA A 112 -2.22 14.89 4.07
C ALA A 112 -2.22 15.91 2.91
N LEU A 113 -2.99 15.67 1.84
CA LEU A 113 -3.16 16.60 0.73
C LEU A 113 -4.10 17.77 1.04
N ASP A 114 -4.92 17.67 2.07
CA ASP A 114 -5.71 18.80 2.57
C ASP A 114 -4.97 19.63 3.64
N ASP A 115 -3.77 19.21 4.03
CA ASP A 115 -2.93 19.92 4.99
C ASP A 115 -2.24 21.14 4.34
N ASP A 116 -2.64 22.35 4.73
CA ASP A 116 -2.08 23.61 4.25
C ASP A 116 -0.67 23.91 4.81
N ALA A 117 -0.26 23.25 5.89
CA ALA A 117 1.08 23.40 6.46
C ALA A 117 2.10 22.48 5.77
N LEU A 118 1.66 21.58 4.88
CA LEU A 118 2.54 20.73 4.09
C LEU A 118 3.27 21.57 3.03
N SER A 119 4.59 21.49 2.99
CA SER A 119 5.38 22.26 2.04
C SER A 119 5.06 21.87 0.58
N PRO A 120 5.22 22.78 -0.40
CA PRO A 120 4.92 22.48 -1.81
C PRO A 120 5.70 21.26 -2.34
N GLN A 121 6.93 21.06 -1.85
CA GLN A 121 7.76 19.91 -2.21
C GLN A 121 7.20 18.61 -1.63
N ALA A 122 6.88 18.57 -0.33
CA ALA A 122 6.29 17.40 0.30
C ALA A 122 4.92 17.07 -0.32
N ARG A 123 4.09 18.08 -0.58
CA ARG A 123 2.80 17.93 -1.26
C ARG A 123 2.94 17.29 -2.65
N MET A 124 3.93 17.69 -3.45
CA MET A 124 4.18 17.08 -4.76
C MET A 124 4.53 15.58 -4.66
N VAL A 125 5.33 15.22 -3.66
CA VAL A 125 5.72 13.84 -3.38
C VAL A 125 4.51 13.01 -2.95
N VAL A 126 3.70 13.54 -2.04
CA VAL A 126 2.45 12.90 -1.58
C VAL A 126 1.47 12.73 -2.74
N LEU A 127 1.30 13.73 -3.61
CA LEU A 127 0.46 13.64 -4.80
C LEU A 127 0.89 12.50 -5.74
N LYS A 128 2.19 12.41 -6.01
CA LYS A 128 2.74 11.36 -6.90
C LYS A 128 2.52 9.96 -6.31
N ALA A 129 2.75 9.81 -5.01
CA ALA A 129 2.48 8.57 -4.31
C ALA A 129 0.97 8.23 -4.27
N TYR A 130 0.11 9.22 -4.04
CA TYR A 130 -1.34 9.06 -3.96
C TYR A 130 -1.94 8.51 -5.26
N VAL A 131 -1.42 8.90 -6.43
CA VAL A 131 -1.87 8.34 -7.72
C VAL A 131 -1.70 6.82 -7.77
N ALA A 132 -0.58 6.30 -7.26
CA ALA A 132 -0.34 4.85 -7.18
C ALA A 132 -1.26 4.17 -6.15
N VAL A 133 -1.49 4.83 -5.01
CA VAL A 133 -2.43 4.35 -3.98
C VAL A 133 -3.84 4.21 -4.55
N ARG A 134 -4.34 5.27 -5.21
CA ARG A 134 -5.67 5.31 -5.79
C ARG A 134 -5.85 4.27 -6.90
N THR A 135 -4.90 4.21 -7.83
CA THR A 135 -4.93 3.23 -8.93
C THR A 135 -4.95 1.79 -8.41
N GLY A 136 -4.17 1.51 -7.35
CA GLY A 136 -4.18 0.18 -6.73
C GLY A 136 -5.50 -0.17 -6.05
N GLY A 137 -6.11 0.79 -5.34
CA GLY A 137 -7.41 0.59 -4.69
C GLY A 137 -8.55 0.42 -5.68
N ASP A 138 -8.53 1.14 -6.82
CA ASP A 138 -9.48 0.92 -7.92
C ASP A 138 -9.44 -0.52 -8.42
N GLN A 139 -8.23 -1.04 -8.64
CA GLN A 139 -8.02 -2.41 -9.09
C GLN A 139 -8.45 -3.45 -8.03
N MET A 140 -8.32 -3.16 -6.73
CA MET A 140 -8.83 -4.01 -5.66
C MET A 140 -10.35 -4.05 -5.62
N ARG A 141 -11.01 -2.89 -5.77
CA ARG A 141 -12.48 -2.79 -5.86
C ARG A 141 -13.02 -3.54 -7.06
N ASP A 142 -12.34 -3.47 -8.20
CA ASP A 142 -12.71 -4.24 -9.39
C ASP A 142 -12.51 -5.75 -9.20
N LEU A 143 -11.43 -6.17 -8.54
CA LEU A 143 -11.23 -7.58 -8.16
C LEU A 143 -12.38 -8.05 -7.26
N HIS A 144 -12.71 -7.30 -6.22
CA HIS A 144 -13.82 -7.61 -5.32
C HIS A 144 -15.14 -7.78 -6.07
N ARG A 145 -15.48 -6.83 -6.95
CA ARG A 145 -16.69 -6.90 -7.80
C ARG A 145 -16.67 -8.13 -8.71
N SER A 146 -15.51 -8.48 -9.28
CA SER A 146 -15.38 -9.66 -10.15
C SER A 146 -15.65 -10.97 -9.40
N LEU A 147 -15.25 -11.06 -8.12
CA LEU A 147 -15.49 -12.23 -7.28
C LEU A 147 -16.97 -12.35 -6.88
N GLN A 148 -17.65 -11.22 -6.65
CA GLN A 148 -19.09 -11.21 -6.35
C GLN A 148 -19.95 -11.56 -7.58
N ASN A 149 -19.56 -11.11 -8.76
CA ASN A 149 -20.31 -11.34 -10.00
C ASN A 149 -20.03 -12.72 -10.64
N GLY A 150 -18.96 -13.40 -10.22
CA GLY A 150 -18.57 -14.73 -10.69
C GLY A 150 -19.01 -15.89 -9.78
N ALA A 151 -19.72 -15.58 -8.68
CA ALA A 151 -20.38 -16.54 -7.78
C ALA A 151 -21.83 -16.79 -8.22
#